data_AF-A0A7X2XMF0-F1
#
_entry.id   AF-A0A7X2XMF0-F1
#
_cell.length_a   1.000
_cell.length_b   1.000
_cell.length_c   1.000
_cell.angle_alpha   90.00
_cell.angle_beta   90.00
_cell.angle_gamma   90.00
#
_symmetry.space_group_name_H-M   'P 1'
#
loop_
_entity.id
_entity.type
_entity.pdbx_description
1 polymer ?
#
loop_
_entity_poly.entity_id
_entity_poly.type
_entity_poly.pdbx_seq_one_letter_code
_entity_poly.pdbx_strand_id
1 'polypeptide(L)' 'MDTEFLRTFVAVVDQGSMAAAARLLNITPAAVAQQIHTLERGIGAPLITR' A
#
# COMPACT_ATOMS: atom_id res chain seq x y z
N MET A 1 -8.07 10.40 -8.32
CA MET A 1 -6.99 9.72 -7.59
C MET A 1 -7.29 9.84 -6.12
N ASP A 2 -7.57 8.73 -5.44
CA ASP A 2 -7.75 8.73 -4.00
C ASP A 2 -6.38 8.80 -3.33
N THR A 3 -6.07 9.96 -2.73
CA THR A 3 -4.83 10.20 -1.98
C THR A 3 -4.67 9.28 -0.76
N GLU A 4 -5.75 8.60 -0.37
CA GLU A 4 -5.76 7.52 0.63
C GLU A 4 -4.73 6.42 0.32
N PHE A 5 -4.64 5.96 -0.94
CA PHE A 5 -3.77 4.84 -1.26
C PHE A 5 -2.28 5.23 -1.24
N LEU A 6 -1.97 6.52 -1.41
CA LEU A 6 -0.61 7.03 -1.21
C LEU A 6 -0.17 6.91 0.25
N ARG A 7 -1.08 7.11 1.21
CA ARG A 7 -0.78 6.90 2.64
C ARG A 7 -0.40 5.45 2.91
N THR A 8 -1.11 4.51 2.28
CA THR A 8 -0.81 3.08 2.38
C THR A 8 0.54 2.73 1.76
N PHE A 9 0.86 3.30 0.59
CA PHE A 9 2.17 3.15 -0.03
C PHE A 9 3.31 3.67 0.87
N VAL A 10 3.20 4.88 1.39
CA VAL A 10 4.20 5.46 2.30
C VAL A 10 4.37 4.60 3.55
N ALA A 11 3.27 4.15 4.16
CA ALA A 11 3.34 3.26 5.32
C ALA A 11 4.06 1.94 5.02
N VAL A 12 3.88 1.36 3.84
CA VAL A 12 4.59 0.13 3.46
C VAL A 12 6.09 0.38 3.26
N VAL A 13 6.46 1.49 2.62
CA VAL A 13 7.86 1.86 2.40
C VAL A 13 8.56 2.14 3.73
N ASP A 14 7.93 2.91 4.62
CA ASP A 14 8.49 3.26 5.93
C ASP A 14 8.66 2.04 6.83
N GLN A 15 7.72 1.10 6.78
CA GLN A 15 7.76 -0.11 7.61
C GLN A 15 8.55 -1.26 6.96
N GLY A 16 8.86 -1.17 5.66
CA GLY A 16 9.48 -2.24 4.87
C GLY A 16 8.64 -3.52 4.78
N SER A 17 7.36 -3.49 5.19
CA SER A 17 6.51 -4.68 5.27
C SER A 17 5.03 -4.35 5.16
N MET A 18 4.33 -5.07 4.26
CA MET A 18 2.87 -5.02 4.13
C MET A 18 2.15 -5.37 5.43
N ALA A 19 2.69 -6.34 6.19
CA ALA A 19 2.08 -6.77 7.44
C ALA A 19 2.27 -5.75 8.56
N ALA A 20 3.40 -5.05 8.60
CA ALA A 20 3.64 -3.97 9.56
C ALA A 20 2.79 -2.74 9.24
N ALA A 21 2.71 -2.35 7.96
CA ALA A 21 1.84 -1.27 7.51
C ALA A 21 0.35 -1.55 7.79
N ALA A 22 -0.09 -2.80 7.61
CA ALA A 22 -1.46 -3.22 7.92
C ALA A 22 -1.81 -2.99 9.41
N ARG A 23 -0.88 -3.35 10.32
CA ARG A 23 -1.05 -3.11 11.77
C ARG A 23 -1.10 -1.63 12.09
N LEU A 24 -0.23 -0.82 11.48
CA LEU A 24 -0.20 0.63 11.67
C LEU A 24 -1.49 1.31 11.21
N LEU A 25 -2.03 0.86 10.06
CA LEU A 25 -3.23 1.42 9.45
C LEU A 25 -4.53 0.77 9.96
N ASN A 26 -4.44 -0.18 10.89
CA ASN A 26 -5.55 -0.94 11.44
C ASN A 26 -6.43 -1.62 10.36
N ILE A 27 -5.81 -2.20 9.35
CA ILE A 27 -6.45 -2.96 8.26
C ILE A 27 -5.78 -4.32 8.06
N THR A 28 -6.33 -5.16 7.20
CA THR A 28 -5.72 -6.47 6.90
C THR A 28 -4.57 -6.33 5.90
N PRO A 29 -3.56 -7.23 5.92
CA PRO A 29 -2.50 -7.24 4.90
C PRO A 29 -3.05 -7.41 3.47
N ALA A 30 -4.17 -8.12 3.30
CA ALA A 30 -4.86 -8.24 2.01
C ALA A 30 -5.44 -6.90 1.54
N ALA A 31 -5.99 -6.09 2.45
CA ALA A 31 -6.46 -4.74 2.13
C ALA A 31 -5.31 -3.82 1.71
N VAL A 32 -4.16 -3.89 2.40
CA VAL A 32 -2.94 -3.16 2.00
C VAL A 32 -2.54 -3.55 0.57
N ALA A 33 -2.42 -4.85 0.27
CA ALA A 33 -2.07 -5.33 -1.05
C ALA A 33 -3.06 -4.85 -2.14
N GLN A 34 -4.35 -4.88 -1.85
CA GLN A 34 -5.39 -4.41 -2.78
C GLN A 34 -5.30 -2.91 -3.06
N GLN A 35 -5.02 -2.10 -2.03
CA GLN A 35 -4.86 -0.66 -2.17
C GLN A 35 -3.59 -0.31 -2.97
N ILE A 36 -2.46 -0.99 -2.70
CA ILE A 36 -1.23 -0.84 -3.49
C ILE A 36 -1.49 -1.23 -4.94
N HIS A 37 -2.09 -2.39 -5.20
CA HIS A 37 -2.37 -2.84 -6.56
C HIS A 37 -3.30 -1.87 -7.30
N THR A 38 -4.27 -1.28 -6.61
CA THR A 38 -5.17 -0.27 -7.20
C THR A 38 -4.43 1.03 -7.51
N LEU A 39 -3.51 1.45 -6.65
CA LEU A 39 -2.64 2.60 -6.89
C LEU A 39 -1.71 2.37 -8.10
N GLU A 40 -1.08 1.20 -8.19
CA GLU A 40 -0.23 0.80 -9.32
C GLU A 40 -1.00 0.80 -10.63
N ARG A 41 -2.24 0.28 -10.66
CA ARG A 41 -3.11 0.35 -11.84
C ARG A 41 -3.44 1.79 -12.24
N GLY A 42 -3.70 2.66 -11.27
CA GLY A 42 -4.01 4.08 -11.53
C GLY A 42 -2.82 4.87 -12.08
N ILE A 43 -1.60 4.49 -11.70
CA ILE A 43 -0.34 5.10 -12.18
C ILE A 43 0.17 4.43 -13.46
N GLY A 44 -0.17 3.16 -13.68
CA GLY A 44 0.29 2.37 -14.81
C GLY A 44 1.71 1.79 -14.63
N ALA A 45 2.20 1.72 -13.38
CA ALA A 45 3.53 1.21 -13.07
C ALA A 45 3.55 0.47 -11.72
N PRO A 46 4.39 -0.56 -11.56
CA PRO A 46 4.64 -1.17 -10.26
C PRO A 46 5.38 -0.17 -9.35
N LEU A 47 4.94 -0.08 -8.10
CA LEU A 47 5.51 0.83 -7.10
C LEU A 47 6.31 0.09 -6.02
N ILE A 48 6.01 -1.18 -5.79
CA ILE A 48 6.68 -2.00 -4.77
C ILE A 48 7.24 -3.26 -5.40
N THR A 49 8.51 -3.55 -5.09
CA THR A 49 9.16 -4.83 -5.41
C THR A 49 9.05 -5.76 -4.20
N ARG A 50 8.75 -7.04 -4.45
CA ARG A 50 8.48 -8.05 -3.41
C ARG A 50 9.76 -8.68 -2.88
#